data_AF-S4RA78-F1
#
_entry.id   AF-S4RA78-F1
#
_cell.length_a   1.000
_cell.length_b   1.000
_cell.length_c   1.000
_cell.angle_alpha   90.00
_cell.angle_beta   90.00
_cell.angle_gamma   90.00
#
_symmetry.space_group_name_H-M   'P 1'
#
loop_
_entity.id
_entity.type
_entity.pdbx_description
1 polymer ?
#
loop_
_entity_poly.entity_id
_entity_poly.type
_entity_poly.pdbx_seq_one_letter_code
_entity_poly.pdbx_strand_id
1 'polypeptide(L)'
;HFVVDSNSCVRSCSANKMEVENSSGVKHCTACGDTCPTVCDGIGSGSLKESQTINSANIHLFQNCTKIRGNLVIQKPGINGDPYLRIERMNPEHLNYFRTVQEITGYFNIEGWPEELPDLGVFENLRVVQGRELRSSKEYSFLISNLNNITSLNLKSLQEISKGNILIQQNKKLCFYNSVNWTRLTGSTSTLIKIVDNNKNCECYCLNKQCDVLCSTDGCWGPGPSQCLACKHFQRNRTCVEACNLMHGEVREFTDGNMCKACNPECLPVNNNLTCNGPGSENCSACRNFKEGPLCVSKCPSGIQGENNTVIYKYPNAFNICMPCHTSCIHSCPG
;
A
#
# COMPACT_ATOMS: atom_id res chain seq x y z
N HIS A 1 8.30 11.21 -22.43
CA HIS A 1 7.23 10.32 -21.92
C HIS A 1 5.93 11.07 -21.94
N PHE A 2 4.95 10.58 -22.70
CA PHE A 2 3.61 11.15 -22.84
C PHE A 2 2.59 10.11 -22.41
N VAL A 3 1.44 10.57 -21.92
CA VAL A 3 0.27 9.77 -21.58
C VAL A 3 -0.81 10.06 -22.60
N VAL A 4 -1.51 9.04 -23.05
CA VAL A 4 -2.60 9.21 -24.01
C VAL A 4 -3.87 9.59 -23.25
N ASP A 5 -4.33 10.84 -23.42
CA ASP A 5 -5.66 11.26 -22.99
C ASP A 5 -6.55 11.36 -24.22
N SER A 6 -7.48 10.42 -24.35
CA SER A 6 -8.41 10.31 -25.48
C SER A 6 -7.65 10.16 -26.81
N ASN A 7 -7.41 11.25 -27.56
CA ASN A 7 -6.68 11.27 -28.83
C ASN A 7 -5.44 12.19 -28.80
N SER A 8 -4.92 12.54 -27.62
CA SER A 8 -3.79 13.45 -27.48
C SER A 8 -2.73 12.92 -26.52
N CYS A 9 -1.46 13.16 -26.87
CA CYS A 9 -0.32 12.88 -26.02
C CYS A 9 -0.10 14.06 -25.06
N VAL A 10 -0.50 13.89 -23.80
CA VAL A 10 -0.37 14.89 -22.74
C VAL A 10 0.75 14.53 -21.77
N ARG A 11 1.26 15.51 -21.01
CA ARG A 11 2.27 15.27 -19.95
C ARG A 11 1.66 14.74 -18.65
N SER A 12 0.37 15.00 -18.43
CA SER A 12 -0.42 14.58 -17.27
C SER A 12 -1.89 14.53 -17.64
N CYS A 13 -2.66 13.64 -17.00
CA CYS A 13 -4.10 13.54 -17.20
C CYS A 13 -4.86 14.78 -16.75
N SER A 14 -6.02 14.99 -17.38
CA SER A 14 -7.02 16.00 -17.01
C SER A 14 -7.54 15.80 -15.58
N ALA A 15 -8.09 16.85 -14.95
CA ALA A 15 -8.79 16.72 -13.67
C ALA A 15 -9.89 15.65 -13.78
N ASN A 16 -10.00 14.78 -12.77
CA ASN A 16 -10.89 13.62 -12.71
C ASN A 16 -10.45 12.37 -13.51
N LYS A 17 -9.23 12.37 -14.06
CA LYS A 17 -8.63 11.19 -14.69
C LYS A 17 -7.32 10.80 -14.02
N MET A 18 -7.02 9.51 -13.99
CA MET A 18 -5.78 8.93 -13.48
C MET A 18 -4.99 8.25 -14.60
N GLU A 19 -3.66 8.20 -14.44
CA GLU A 19 -2.77 7.47 -15.33
C GLU A 19 -2.87 5.97 -15.04
N VAL A 20 -3.23 5.17 -16.04
CA VAL A 20 -3.27 3.71 -15.96
C VAL A 20 -2.43 3.14 -17.08
N GLU A 21 -1.58 2.18 -16.74
CA GLU A 21 -0.75 1.48 -17.72
C GLU A 21 -1.51 0.25 -18.24
N ASN A 22 -1.58 0.12 -19.56
CA ASN A 22 -2.19 -1.04 -20.19
C ASN A 22 -1.19 -2.22 -20.28
N SER A 23 -1.66 -3.38 -20.73
CA SER A 23 -0.84 -4.59 -20.88
C SER A 23 0.31 -4.47 -21.88
N SER A 24 0.35 -3.41 -22.70
CA SER A 24 1.44 -3.11 -23.64
C SER A 24 2.40 -2.02 -23.14
N GLY A 25 2.28 -1.59 -21.87
CA GLY A 25 3.18 -0.62 -21.24
C GLY A 25 2.88 0.84 -21.60
N VAL A 26 1.75 1.10 -22.27
CA VAL A 26 1.33 2.45 -22.65
C VAL A 26 0.43 3.03 -21.56
N LYS A 27 0.77 4.24 -21.09
CA LYS A 27 -0.02 4.96 -20.10
C LYS A 27 -1.17 5.71 -20.76
N HIS A 28 -2.38 5.47 -20.28
CA HIS A 28 -3.63 6.11 -20.70
C HIS A 28 -4.27 6.86 -19.53
N CYS A 29 -5.07 7.89 -19.84
CA CYS A 29 -5.89 8.57 -18.85
C CYS A 29 -7.28 7.95 -18.78
N THR A 30 -7.62 7.34 -17.64
CA THR A 30 -8.97 6.80 -17.38
C THR A 30 -9.68 7.63 -16.32
N ALA A 31 -11.01 7.65 -16.34
CA ALA A 31 -11.77 8.26 -15.24
C ALA A 31 -11.40 7.56 -13.92
N CYS A 32 -11.33 8.33 -12.83
CA CYS A 32 -11.16 7.75 -11.50
C CYS A 32 -12.40 6.91 -11.12
N GLY A 33 -12.23 6.00 -10.16
CA GLY A 33 -13.35 5.36 -9.46
C GLY A 33 -14.02 6.33 -8.47
N ASP A 34 -14.31 5.86 -7.26
CA ASP A 34 -15.04 6.66 -6.24
C ASP A 34 -14.26 7.89 -5.74
N THR A 35 -12.93 7.85 -5.77
CA THR A 35 -12.06 8.98 -5.40
C THR A 35 -10.88 9.10 -6.35
N CYS A 36 -10.55 10.33 -6.76
CA CYS A 36 -9.38 10.60 -7.57
C CYS A 36 -8.12 10.77 -6.71
N PRO A 37 -6.93 10.46 -7.26
CA PRO A 37 -5.68 10.84 -6.62
C PRO A 37 -5.63 12.35 -6.38
N THR A 38 -5.36 12.76 -5.14
CA THR A 38 -5.03 14.15 -4.83
C THR A 38 -3.60 14.41 -5.29
N VAL A 39 -3.47 15.18 -6.37
CA VAL A 39 -2.17 15.51 -6.97
C VAL A 39 -1.67 16.83 -6.42
N CYS A 40 -0.45 16.81 -5.90
CA CYS A 40 0.21 17.98 -5.32
C CYS A 40 1.52 18.26 -6.02
N ASP A 41 1.89 19.54 -6.11
CA ASP A 41 3.17 19.93 -6.70
C ASP A 41 4.31 19.53 -5.77
N GLY A 42 5.30 18.87 -6.34
CA GLY A 42 6.58 18.56 -5.71
C GLY A 42 7.61 19.63 -5.96
N ILE A 43 8.75 19.50 -5.30
CA ILE A 43 9.91 20.38 -5.45
C ILE A 43 10.33 20.46 -6.93
N GLY A 44 10.49 21.67 -7.44
CA GLY A 44 10.80 21.94 -8.85
C GLY A 44 9.58 21.97 -9.78
N SER A 45 8.36 21.83 -9.26
CA SER A 45 7.11 21.84 -10.05
C SER A 45 6.09 22.86 -9.54
N GLY A 46 5.32 23.43 -10.46
CA GLY A 46 4.18 24.31 -10.18
C GLY A 46 4.44 25.35 -9.08
N SER A 47 3.67 25.30 -7.98
CA SER A 47 3.82 26.24 -6.86
C SER A 47 5.15 26.13 -6.10
N LEU A 48 5.88 25.02 -6.27
CA LEU A 48 7.17 24.75 -5.63
C LEU A 48 8.35 24.78 -6.62
N LYS A 49 8.18 25.42 -7.78
CA LYS A 49 9.21 25.50 -8.83
C LYS A 49 10.54 26.07 -8.33
N GLU A 50 10.49 27.13 -7.53
CA GLU A 50 11.68 27.80 -6.98
C GLU A 50 12.12 27.24 -5.61
N SER A 51 11.34 26.32 -5.04
CA SER A 51 11.70 25.68 -3.76
C SER A 51 12.81 24.64 -4.00
N GLN A 52 13.81 24.61 -3.12
CA GLN A 52 14.91 23.64 -3.20
C GLN A 52 14.68 22.40 -2.33
N THR A 53 13.89 22.55 -1.26
CA THR A 53 13.63 21.50 -0.27
C THR A 53 12.27 21.71 0.38
N ILE A 54 11.68 20.63 0.88
CA ILE A 54 10.49 20.69 1.71
C ILE A 54 10.91 21.20 3.08
N ASN A 55 10.19 22.20 3.58
CA ASN A 55 10.50 22.91 4.81
C ASN A 55 9.22 23.28 5.59
N SER A 56 9.39 23.92 6.74
CA SER A 56 8.29 24.38 7.61
C SER A 56 7.24 25.23 6.88
N ALA A 57 7.65 26.05 5.89
CA ALA A 57 6.77 26.96 5.17
C ALA A 57 5.90 26.27 4.10
N ASN A 58 6.36 25.17 3.50
CA ASN A 58 5.67 24.53 2.37
C ASN A 58 5.12 23.12 2.65
N ILE A 59 5.50 22.48 3.76
CA ILE A 59 5.11 21.08 4.05
C ILE A 59 3.58 20.87 4.13
N HIS A 60 2.83 21.89 4.55
CA HIS A 60 1.37 21.83 4.64
C HIS A 60 0.68 21.58 3.28
N LEU A 61 1.35 21.93 2.16
CA LEU A 61 0.84 21.69 0.81
C LEU A 61 0.79 20.19 0.44
N PHE A 62 1.43 19.33 1.25
CA PHE A 62 1.43 17.88 1.04
C PHE A 62 0.32 17.16 1.83
N GLN A 63 -0.54 17.88 2.55
CA GLN A 63 -1.63 17.29 3.32
C GLN A 63 -2.66 16.63 2.40
N ASN A 64 -3.02 15.38 2.71
CA ASN A 64 -3.96 14.54 1.94
C ASN A 64 -3.53 14.24 0.49
N CYS A 65 -2.27 14.48 0.15
CA CYS A 65 -1.74 14.19 -1.17
C CYS A 65 -1.50 12.68 -1.34
N THR A 66 -1.94 12.12 -2.46
CA THR A 66 -1.67 10.72 -2.81
C THR A 66 -0.64 10.59 -3.91
N LYS A 67 -0.47 11.63 -4.74
CA LYS A 67 0.52 11.68 -5.82
C LYS A 67 1.26 13.01 -5.82
N ILE A 68 2.58 12.96 -5.90
CA ILE A 68 3.44 14.15 -6.00
C ILE A 68 3.91 14.30 -7.45
N ARG A 69 3.55 15.43 -8.06
CA ARG A 69 4.02 15.83 -9.40
C ARG A 69 5.33 16.61 -9.26
N GLY A 70 6.43 15.98 -9.64
CA GLY A 70 7.79 16.50 -9.48
C GLY A 70 8.52 15.72 -8.40
N ASN A 71 9.39 16.39 -7.66
CA ASN A 71 10.36 15.73 -6.79
C ASN A 71 9.94 15.82 -5.32
N LEU A 72 10.31 14.81 -4.53
CA LEU A 72 10.26 14.89 -3.08
C LEU A 72 11.69 15.07 -2.59
N VAL A 73 11.98 16.22 -1.98
CA VAL A 73 13.34 16.57 -1.55
C VAL A 73 13.29 17.07 -0.12
N ILE A 74 13.94 16.36 0.80
CA ILE A 74 14.09 16.77 2.19
C ILE A 74 15.58 16.86 2.49
N GLN A 75 16.05 18.05 2.84
CA GLN A 75 17.45 18.33 3.16
C GLN A 75 17.57 18.85 4.59
N LYS A 76 18.79 18.84 5.15
CA LYS A 76 19.03 19.29 6.53
C LYS A 76 18.48 20.69 6.83
N PRO A 77 18.61 21.72 5.96
CA PRO A 77 18.01 23.03 6.19
C PRO A 77 16.48 22.98 6.35
N GLY A 78 15.80 22.11 5.59
CA GLY A 78 14.35 21.95 5.65
C GLY A 78 13.85 21.36 6.97
N ILE A 79 14.66 20.51 7.60
CA ILE A 79 14.35 19.89 8.90
C ILE A 79 14.80 20.78 10.07
N ASN A 80 16.08 21.16 10.08
CA ASN A 80 16.71 21.83 11.23
C ASN A 80 16.44 23.35 11.26
N GLY A 81 15.98 23.92 10.14
CA GLY A 81 15.95 25.36 9.92
C GLY A 81 17.28 25.87 9.38
N ASP A 82 17.23 27.04 8.75
CA ASP A 82 18.38 27.78 8.23
C ASP A 82 18.07 29.28 8.31
N PRO A 83 18.70 30.02 9.24
CA PRO A 83 18.48 31.46 9.39
C PRO A 83 18.87 32.28 8.15
N TYR A 84 19.88 31.85 7.39
CA TYR A 84 20.33 32.55 6.18
C TYR A 84 19.28 32.45 5.07
N LEU A 85 18.68 31.26 4.92
CA LEU A 85 17.58 31.02 3.98
C LEU A 85 16.19 31.40 4.56
N ARG A 86 16.14 31.92 5.80
CA ARG A 86 14.91 32.24 6.54
C ARG A 86 13.94 31.06 6.63
N ILE A 87 14.50 29.87 6.88
CA ILE A 87 13.75 28.63 7.07
C ILE A 87 13.66 28.35 8.56
N GLU A 88 12.45 28.26 9.10
CA GLU A 88 12.23 27.82 10.48
C GLU A 88 12.39 26.30 10.61
N ARG A 89 12.77 25.83 11.80
CA ARG A 89 12.84 24.41 12.11
C ARG A 89 11.48 23.75 11.89
N MET A 90 11.46 22.60 11.21
CA MET A 90 10.22 21.86 10.95
C MET A 90 9.75 21.11 12.20
N ASN A 91 8.45 21.15 12.47
CA ASN A 91 7.83 20.22 13.41
C ASN A 91 7.81 18.81 12.80
N PRO A 92 8.49 17.81 13.39
CA PRO A 92 8.54 16.44 12.85
C PRO A 92 7.17 15.80 12.60
N GLU A 93 6.14 16.16 13.38
CA GLU A 93 4.79 15.62 13.21
C GLU A 93 4.17 15.97 11.85
N HIS A 94 4.57 17.08 11.23
CA HIS A 94 4.08 17.46 9.90
C HIS A 94 4.56 16.49 8.80
N LEU A 95 5.59 15.69 9.05
CA LEU A 95 6.01 14.63 8.11
C LEU A 95 4.92 13.55 7.94
N ASN A 96 3.98 13.43 8.87
CA ASN A 96 2.84 12.51 8.74
C ASN A 96 1.93 12.84 7.54
N TYR A 97 1.98 14.05 6.99
CA TYR A 97 1.27 14.39 5.75
C TYR A 97 1.67 13.48 4.58
N PHE A 98 2.87 12.89 4.62
CA PHE A 98 3.33 11.97 3.59
C PHE A 98 2.75 10.55 3.70
N ARG A 99 2.05 10.19 4.78
CA ARG A 99 1.48 8.84 4.95
C ARG A 99 0.47 8.47 3.89
N THR A 100 -0.18 9.45 3.26
CA THR A 100 -1.14 9.22 2.17
C THR A 100 -0.46 9.10 0.80
N VAL A 101 0.82 9.50 0.68
CA VAL A 101 1.53 9.52 -0.60
C VAL A 101 1.84 8.10 -1.05
N GLN A 102 1.43 7.79 -2.28
CA GLN A 102 1.62 6.49 -2.91
C GLN A 102 2.52 6.57 -4.14
N GLU A 103 2.68 7.76 -4.72
CA GLU A 103 3.39 7.91 -6.00
C GLU A 103 4.14 9.24 -6.09
N ILE A 104 5.38 9.18 -6.58
CA ILE A 104 6.20 10.34 -6.89
C ILE A 104 6.61 10.26 -8.35
N THR A 105 6.32 11.30 -9.14
CA THR A 105 6.63 11.27 -10.58
C THR A 105 8.10 11.57 -10.88
N GLY A 106 8.76 12.38 -10.06
CA GLY A 106 10.18 12.74 -10.18
C GLY A 106 11.07 11.81 -9.37
N TYR A 107 12.06 12.38 -8.68
CA TYR A 107 12.96 11.66 -7.78
C TYR A 107 12.58 11.82 -6.30
N PHE A 108 12.96 10.83 -5.49
CA PHE A 108 12.85 10.80 -4.03
C PHE A 108 14.24 11.02 -3.42
N ASN A 109 14.44 12.13 -2.70
CA ASN A 109 15.73 12.50 -2.11
C ASN A 109 15.59 12.89 -0.64
N ILE A 110 16.21 12.12 0.25
CA ILE A 110 16.27 12.38 1.70
C ILE A 110 17.74 12.54 2.13
N GLU A 111 18.12 13.77 2.42
CA GLU A 111 19.44 14.20 2.90
C GLU A 111 19.37 14.88 4.29
N GLY A 112 18.16 15.08 4.82
CA GLY A 112 17.90 15.53 6.18
C GLY A 112 16.74 14.75 6.78
N TRP A 113 16.83 14.40 8.06
CA TRP A 113 15.78 13.69 8.78
C TRP A 113 15.82 14.06 10.27
N PRO A 114 14.67 14.16 10.96
CA PRO A 114 14.64 14.42 12.39
C PRO A 114 15.38 13.33 13.17
N GLU A 115 16.15 13.73 14.20
CA GLU A 115 16.91 12.79 15.02
C GLU A 115 16.01 11.93 15.91
N GLU A 116 14.77 12.36 16.14
CA GLU A 116 13.79 11.67 16.97
C GLU A 116 13.15 10.49 16.25
N LEU A 117 13.21 10.45 14.91
CA LEU A 117 12.57 9.42 14.09
C LEU A 117 13.56 8.31 13.68
N PRO A 118 13.24 7.03 13.93
CA PRO A 118 14.16 5.91 13.71
C PRO A 118 14.15 5.36 12.28
N ASP A 119 13.21 5.79 11.44
CA ASP A 119 13.01 5.30 10.07
C ASP A 119 12.24 6.31 9.21
N LEU A 120 11.96 5.93 7.95
CA LEU A 120 11.19 6.71 6.98
C LEU A 120 9.73 6.23 6.88
N GLY A 121 9.17 5.65 7.95
CA GLY A 121 7.85 5.02 7.97
C GLY A 121 6.67 5.95 7.67
N VAL A 122 6.89 7.27 7.67
CA VAL A 122 5.88 8.22 7.13
C VAL A 122 5.63 8.01 5.63
N PHE A 123 6.54 7.35 4.91
CA PHE A 123 6.40 6.98 3.49
C PHE A 123 6.00 5.50 3.32
N GLU A 124 5.45 4.85 4.34
CA GLU A 124 5.12 3.41 4.32
C GLU A 124 4.16 3.00 3.20
N ASN A 125 3.39 3.95 2.64
CA ASN A 125 2.43 3.74 1.56
C ASN A 125 2.97 4.13 0.17
N LEU A 126 4.19 4.67 0.07
CA LEU A 126 4.84 4.97 -1.20
C LEU A 126 5.03 3.68 -2.00
N ARG A 127 4.48 3.61 -3.20
CA ARG A 127 4.52 2.44 -4.09
C ARG A 127 5.47 2.61 -5.27
N VAL A 128 5.48 3.80 -5.85
CA VAL A 128 6.17 4.05 -7.12
C VAL A 128 6.96 5.36 -7.07
N VAL A 129 8.22 5.28 -7.49
CA VAL A 129 9.05 6.44 -7.84
C VAL A 129 9.36 6.37 -9.33
N GLN A 130 8.74 7.23 -10.13
CA GLN A 130 8.82 7.08 -11.58
C GLN A 130 10.15 7.54 -12.20
N GLY A 131 10.86 8.48 -11.56
CA GLY A 131 12.12 9.02 -12.12
C GLY A 131 11.94 9.74 -13.45
N ARG A 132 10.83 10.48 -13.66
CA ARG A 132 10.67 11.36 -14.84
C ARG A 132 11.67 12.53 -14.82
N GLU A 133 12.12 12.89 -13.63
CA GLU A 133 13.19 13.84 -13.35
C GLU A 133 14.25 13.12 -12.53
N LEU A 134 15.53 13.41 -12.82
CA LEU A 134 16.67 12.72 -12.23
C LEU A 134 17.63 13.73 -11.60
N ARG A 135 18.20 13.37 -10.46
CA ARG A 135 19.10 14.20 -9.68
C ARG A 135 20.55 13.94 -10.09
N SER A 136 21.28 15.03 -10.37
CA SER A 136 22.72 15.04 -10.66
C SER A 136 23.10 14.44 -12.02
N SER A 137 24.38 14.60 -12.41
CA SER A 137 24.94 14.04 -13.65
C SER A 137 24.95 12.51 -13.69
N LYS A 138 24.77 11.88 -12.52
CA LYS A 138 24.66 10.43 -12.37
C LYS A 138 23.21 9.93 -12.39
N GLU A 139 22.25 10.79 -12.71
CA GLU A 139 20.87 10.40 -13.05
C GLU A 139 20.16 9.57 -11.96
N TYR A 140 20.25 10.00 -10.69
CA TYR A 140 19.61 9.28 -9.58
C TYR A 140 18.11 9.64 -9.45
N SER A 141 17.26 8.64 -9.20
CA SER A 141 15.84 8.83 -8.88
C SER A 141 15.50 8.50 -7.42
N PHE A 142 16.38 7.78 -6.74
CA PHE A 142 16.18 7.39 -5.35
C PHE A 142 17.47 7.62 -4.56
N LEU A 143 17.43 8.56 -3.63
CA LEU A 143 18.59 9.03 -2.87
C LEU A 143 18.27 9.08 -1.38
N ILE A 144 19.08 8.40 -0.59
CA ILE A 144 19.03 8.45 0.87
C ILE A 144 20.45 8.58 1.39
N SER A 145 20.80 9.74 1.94
CA SER A 145 22.17 9.95 2.39
C SER A 145 22.32 10.78 3.64
N ASN A 146 23.40 10.49 4.39
CA ASN A 146 23.81 11.25 5.57
C ASN A 146 22.75 11.30 6.69
N LEU A 147 21.95 10.25 6.82
CA LEU A 147 20.95 10.12 7.88
C LEU A 147 21.56 9.36 9.07
N ASN A 148 21.91 10.11 10.12
CA ASN A 148 22.69 9.58 11.23
C ASN A 148 21.90 8.71 12.22
N ASN A 149 20.57 8.87 12.28
CA ASN A 149 19.76 8.20 13.29
C ASN A 149 18.89 7.04 12.78
N ILE A 150 18.60 6.98 11.48
CA ILE A 150 17.71 5.94 10.98
C ILE A 150 18.37 4.56 11.05
N THR A 151 17.57 3.55 11.39
CA THR A 151 18.01 2.17 11.53
C THR A 151 17.38 1.22 10.51
N SER A 152 16.30 1.64 9.87
CA SER A 152 15.60 0.96 8.78
C SER A 152 14.96 1.98 7.84
N LEU A 153 14.60 1.56 6.62
CA LEU A 153 13.91 2.43 5.66
C LEU A 153 12.39 2.43 5.87
N ASN A 154 11.79 1.27 6.19
CA ASN A 154 10.35 1.13 6.44
C ASN A 154 9.46 1.57 5.23
N LEU A 155 9.92 1.28 4.01
CA LEU A 155 9.22 1.59 2.75
C LEU A 155 8.41 0.38 2.25
N LYS A 156 7.60 -0.21 3.12
CA LYS A 156 6.97 -1.53 2.91
C LYS A 156 6.05 -1.65 1.69
N SER A 157 5.52 -0.55 1.17
CA SER A 157 4.67 -0.57 -0.03
C SER A 157 5.44 -0.30 -1.32
N LEU A 158 6.75 0.01 -1.26
CA LEU A 158 7.53 0.36 -2.43
C LEU A 158 7.71 -0.87 -3.32
N GLN A 159 7.20 -0.77 -4.54
CA GLN A 159 7.15 -1.87 -5.51
C GLN A 159 7.97 -1.55 -6.76
N GLU A 160 8.13 -0.27 -7.09
CA GLU A 160 8.74 0.13 -8.36
C GLU A 160 9.55 1.43 -8.24
N ILE A 161 10.75 1.40 -8.81
CA ILE A 161 11.57 2.58 -9.12
C ILE A 161 11.80 2.55 -10.63
N SER A 162 10.92 3.21 -11.39
CA SER A 162 10.77 2.95 -12.83
C SER A 162 11.99 3.35 -13.66
N LYS A 163 12.66 4.45 -13.27
CA LYS A 163 13.83 4.99 -13.98
C LYS A 163 14.79 5.65 -13.02
N GLY A 164 16.05 5.73 -13.43
CA GLY A 164 17.11 6.39 -12.67
C GLY A 164 17.84 5.48 -11.70
N ASN A 165 19.00 5.93 -11.29
CA ASN A 165 19.92 5.20 -10.44
C ASN A 165 19.53 5.33 -8.96
N ILE A 166 20.06 4.41 -8.14
CA ILE A 166 19.82 4.37 -6.69
C ILE A 166 21.11 4.73 -5.95
N LEU A 167 21.01 5.61 -4.96
CA LEU A 167 22.10 5.98 -4.06
C LEU A 167 21.67 5.89 -2.59
N ILE A 168 22.29 5.00 -1.83
CA ILE A 168 22.11 4.91 -0.39
C ILE A 168 23.48 4.95 0.28
N GLN A 169 23.81 6.07 0.92
CA GLN A 169 25.15 6.21 1.48
C GLN A 169 25.25 6.99 2.78
N GLN A 170 26.30 6.71 3.55
CA GLN A 170 26.64 7.47 4.76
C GLN A 170 25.55 7.45 5.84
N ASN A 171 24.72 6.39 5.88
CA ASN A 171 23.70 6.19 6.90
C ASN A 171 24.24 5.23 7.97
N LYS A 172 24.98 5.76 8.94
CA LYS A 172 25.85 4.98 9.85
C LYS A 172 25.14 3.94 10.71
N LYS A 173 23.84 4.10 11.00
CA LYS A 173 23.04 3.17 11.81
C LYS A 173 22.07 2.31 10.99
N LEU A 174 21.99 2.54 9.67
CA LEU A 174 21.01 1.91 8.79
C LEU A 174 21.33 0.44 8.57
N CYS A 175 20.39 -0.45 8.89
CA CYS A 175 20.41 -1.88 8.59
C CYS A 175 19.33 -2.24 7.56
N PHE A 176 19.20 -3.54 7.24
CA PHE A 176 18.21 -4.12 6.31
C PHE A 176 18.37 -3.73 4.83
N TYR A 177 19.01 -2.61 4.52
CA TYR A 177 19.21 -2.13 3.15
C TYR A 177 19.87 -3.16 2.21
N ASN A 178 20.68 -4.07 2.76
CA ASN A 178 21.44 -5.08 2.05
C ASN A 178 20.63 -6.36 1.74
N SER A 179 19.51 -6.59 2.41
CA SER A 179 18.64 -7.72 2.12
C SER A 179 17.68 -7.43 0.97
N VAL A 180 17.36 -6.15 0.74
CA VAL A 180 16.41 -5.70 -0.29
C VAL A 180 16.90 -6.09 -1.68
N ASN A 181 16.06 -6.82 -2.42
CA ASN A 181 16.29 -7.12 -3.83
C ASN A 181 15.99 -5.90 -4.72
N TRP A 182 16.95 -4.99 -4.82
CA TRP A 182 16.82 -3.73 -5.58
C TRP A 182 16.56 -3.93 -7.07
N THR A 183 17.14 -4.98 -7.68
CA THR A 183 16.93 -5.31 -9.10
C THR A 183 15.48 -5.62 -9.41
N ARG A 184 14.75 -6.21 -8.46
CA ARG A 184 13.31 -6.46 -8.59
C ARG A 184 12.51 -5.15 -8.65
N LEU A 185 12.91 -4.13 -7.90
CA LEU A 185 12.24 -2.82 -7.86
C LEU A 185 12.50 -1.99 -9.12
N THR A 186 13.70 -2.10 -9.71
CA THR A 186 14.08 -1.34 -10.90
C THR A 186 13.64 -2.01 -12.19
N GLY A 187 13.34 -3.32 -12.17
CA GLY A 187 13.00 -4.11 -13.36
C GLY A 187 14.14 -4.19 -14.39
N SER A 188 15.34 -3.71 -14.06
CA SER A 188 16.48 -3.62 -14.97
C SER A 188 17.80 -3.84 -14.26
N THR A 189 18.64 -4.70 -14.84
CA THR A 189 20.01 -4.99 -14.39
C THR A 189 21.02 -3.91 -14.78
N SER A 190 20.67 -2.99 -15.68
CA SER A 190 21.55 -1.90 -16.10
C SER A 190 21.52 -0.69 -15.17
N THR A 191 20.58 -0.65 -14.22
CA THR A 191 20.45 0.44 -13.25
C THR A 191 21.63 0.43 -12.29
N LEU A 192 22.33 1.56 -12.14
CA LEU A 192 23.40 1.68 -11.16
C LEU A 192 22.80 1.77 -9.75
N ILE A 193 23.12 0.76 -8.93
CA ILE A 193 22.75 0.71 -7.52
C ILE A 193 24.01 0.93 -6.70
N LYS A 194 24.17 2.13 -6.12
CA LYS A 194 25.32 2.49 -5.29
C LYS A 194 24.92 2.54 -3.83
N ILE A 195 25.39 1.56 -3.06
CA ILE A 195 25.13 1.43 -1.63
C ILE A 195 26.47 1.33 -0.89
N VAL A 196 26.88 2.40 -0.21
CA VAL A 196 28.23 2.50 0.40
C VAL A 196 28.20 3.24 1.74
N ASP A 197 29.17 2.99 2.62
CA ASP A 197 29.34 3.73 3.89
C ASP A 197 28.10 3.74 4.81
N ASN A 198 27.26 2.70 4.75
CA ASN A 198 26.17 2.47 5.72
C ASN A 198 26.66 1.56 6.86
N ASN A 199 25.78 1.18 7.80
CA ASN A 199 26.15 0.29 8.89
C ASN A 199 26.65 -1.06 8.36
N LYS A 200 27.68 -1.65 9.00
CA LYS A 200 28.25 -2.91 8.54
C LYS A 200 27.27 -4.06 8.76
N ASN A 201 27.22 -5.01 7.83
CA ASN A 201 26.32 -6.16 7.92
C ASN A 201 26.57 -7.01 9.19
N CYS A 202 27.83 -7.18 9.61
CA CYS A 202 28.16 -7.87 10.85
C CYS A 202 27.63 -7.14 12.10
N GLU A 203 27.68 -5.81 12.13
CA GLU A 203 27.14 -5.00 13.22
C GLU A 203 25.60 -5.12 13.27
N CYS A 204 24.94 -5.08 12.11
CA CYS A 204 23.50 -5.33 12.02
C CYS A 204 23.12 -6.74 12.51
N TYR A 205 23.91 -7.77 12.14
CA TYR A 205 23.71 -9.14 12.61
C TYR A 205 23.83 -9.26 14.14
N CYS A 206 24.89 -8.70 14.73
CA CYS A 206 25.11 -8.71 16.18
C CYS A 206 24.01 -7.97 16.96
N LEU A 207 23.35 -6.99 16.34
CA LEU A 207 22.23 -6.25 16.91
C LEU A 207 20.87 -6.92 16.65
N ASN A 208 20.83 -8.14 16.11
CA ASN A 208 19.61 -8.84 15.68
C ASN A 208 18.74 -8.01 14.71
N LYS A 209 19.36 -7.19 13.87
CA LYS A 209 18.69 -6.37 12.84
C LYS A 209 18.69 -7.09 11.50
N GLN A 210 17.98 -8.21 11.47
CA GLN A 210 17.82 -9.08 10.31
C GLN A 210 16.34 -9.21 9.95
N CYS A 211 16.06 -9.58 8.71
CA CYS A 211 14.68 -9.82 8.29
C CYS A 211 14.02 -10.91 9.12
N ASP A 212 12.71 -10.78 9.28
CA ASP A 212 11.91 -11.80 9.92
C ASP A 212 12.04 -13.14 9.19
N VAL A 213 11.98 -14.25 9.93
CA VAL A 213 12.09 -15.61 9.39
C VAL A 213 10.97 -15.96 8.40
N LEU A 214 9.86 -15.22 8.44
CA LEU A 214 8.74 -15.33 7.52
C LEU A 214 8.93 -14.52 6.22
N CYS A 215 9.99 -13.71 6.12
CA CYS A 215 10.35 -13.05 4.88
C CYS A 215 11.00 -14.03 3.90
N SER A 216 10.70 -13.85 2.61
CA SER A 216 11.39 -14.55 1.53
C SER A 216 12.82 -14.00 1.34
N THR A 217 13.55 -14.61 0.40
CA THR A 217 14.90 -14.16 0.01
C THR A 217 14.94 -12.80 -0.68
N ASP A 218 13.77 -12.20 -0.99
CA ASP A 218 13.70 -10.84 -1.53
C ASP A 218 14.01 -9.74 -0.50
N GLY A 219 14.09 -10.11 0.77
CA GLY A 219 14.48 -9.21 1.86
C GLY A 219 13.32 -8.48 2.51
N CYS A 220 13.67 -7.40 3.22
CA CYS A 220 12.72 -6.64 4.03
C CYS A 220 13.16 -5.17 4.18
N TRP A 221 12.20 -4.32 4.53
CA TRP A 221 12.40 -2.89 4.73
C TRP A 221 12.74 -2.49 6.17
N GLY A 222 12.68 -3.45 7.10
CA GLY A 222 12.82 -3.23 8.54
C GLY A 222 12.48 -4.49 9.33
N PRO A 223 12.32 -4.38 10.66
CA PRO A 223 12.06 -5.52 11.53
C PRO A 223 10.61 -6.03 11.44
N GLY A 224 10.45 -7.34 11.63
CA GLY A 224 9.17 -8.00 11.78
C GLY A 224 8.47 -8.40 10.48
N PRO A 225 7.41 -9.22 10.57
CA PRO A 225 6.83 -9.91 9.41
C PRO A 225 5.97 -9.01 8.52
N SER A 226 5.76 -7.75 8.90
CA SER A 226 5.04 -6.76 8.08
C SER A 226 5.94 -5.92 7.17
N GLN A 227 7.26 -6.15 7.24
CA GLN A 227 8.27 -5.40 6.49
C GLN A 227 8.86 -6.20 5.34
N CYS A 228 8.45 -7.45 5.15
CA CYS A 228 8.96 -8.31 4.08
C CYS A 228 8.58 -7.76 2.70
N LEU A 229 9.51 -7.86 1.73
CA LEU A 229 9.20 -7.56 0.32
C LEU A 229 8.26 -8.61 -0.28
N ALA A 230 8.40 -9.86 0.16
CA ALA A 230 7.47 -10.94 -0.12
C ALA A 230 7.50 -11.96 1.03
N CYS A 231 6.36 -12.56 1.32
CA CYS A 231 6.23 -13.59 2.35
C CYS A 231 6.73 -14.94 1.84
N LYS A 232 7.39 -15.68 2.73
CA LYS A 232 7.87 -17.04 2.46
C LYS A 232 6.72 -18.05 2.33
N HIS A 233 5.67 -17.90 3.14
CA HIS A 233 4.52 -18.79 3.20
C HIS A 233 3.24 -18.05 2.79
N PHE A 234 2.51 -17.52 3.77
CA PHE A 234 1.25 -16.82 3.52
C PHE A 234 1.32 -15.37 3.98
N GLN A 235 0.37 -14.59 3.50
CA GLN A 235 0.19 -13.20 3.87
C GLN A 235 -1.24 -12.98 4.38
N ARG A 236 -1.35 -12.53 5.62
CA ARG A 236 -2.60 -12.05 6.20
C ARG A 236 -2.55 -10.52 6.21
N ASN A 237 -3.40 -9.89 5.41
CA ASN A 237 -3.36 -8.44 5.17
C ASN A 237 -1.97 -7.99 4.65
N ARG A 238 -1.16 -7.34 5.50
CA ARG A 238 0.21 -6.90 5.20
C ARG A 238 1.27 -7.58 6.06
N THR A 239 0.92 -8.68 6.73
CA THR A 239 1.82 -9.39 7.64
C THR A 239 2.01 -10.81 7.15
N CYS A 240 3.26 -11.22 7.03
CA CYS A 240 3.60 -12.60 6.71
C CYS A 240 3.26 -13.50 7.89
N VAL A 241 2.68 -14.65 7.59
CA VAL A 241 2.25 -15.64 8.57
C VAL A 241 2.63 -17.03 8.09
N GLU A 242 2.92 -17.92 9.03
CA GLU A 242 3.31 -19.29 8.71
C GLU A 242 2.15 -20.09 8.12
N ALA A 243 0.92 -19.87 8.61
CA ALA A 243 -0.28 -20.53 8.15
C ALA A 243 -1.54 -19.64 8.24
N CYS A 244 -2.52 -19.92 7.39
CA CYS A 244 -3.86 -19.36 7.49
C CYS A 244 -4.73 -20.15 8.49
N ASN A 245 -5.78 -19.52 9.01
CA ASN A 245 -6.74 -20.08 9.95
C ASN A 245 -7.79 -20.97 9.25
N LEU A 246 -7.32 -22.03 8.58
CA LEU A 246 -8.16 -22.90 7.75
C LEU A 246 -9.08 -23.79 8.62
N MET A 247 -8.48 -24.45 9.61
CA MET A 247 -9.14 -25.48 10.44
C MET A 247 -9.33 -25.06 11.91
N HIS A 248 -8.64 -24.00 12.31
CA HIS A 248 -8.58 -23.46 13.67
C HIS A 248 -8.48 -21.93 13.63
N GLY A 249 -8.67 -21.29 14.78
CA GLY A 249 -8.63 -19.83 14.92
C GLY A 249 -10.03 -19.22 15.04
N GLU A 250 -10.07 -18.02 15.61
CA GLU A 250 -11.31 -17.28 15.86
C GLU A 250 -11.96 -16.80 14.56
N VAL A 251 -11.14 -16.22 13.67
CA VAL A 251 -11.56 -15.84 12.31
C VAL A 251 -11.12 -16.95 11.37
N ARG A 252 -12.10 -17.62 10.77
CA ARG A 252 -11.86 -18.66 9.78
C ARG A 252 -11.51 -18.08 8.43
N GLU A 253 -10.54 -18.71 7.79
CA GLU A 253 -9.95 -18.23 6.55
C GLU A 253 -9.96 -19.32 5.48
N PHE A 254 -9.80 -18.88 4.24
CA PHE A 254 -9.41 -19.70 3.10
C PHE A 254 -8.16 -19.09 2.45
N THR A 255 -7.50 -19.87 1.60
CA THR A 255 -6.34 -19.43 0.83
C THR A 255 -6.75 -18.99 -0.58
N ASP A 256 -6.28 -17.81 -0.99
CA ASP A 256 -6.30 -17.37 -2.39
C ASP A 256 -4.85 -17.11 -2.83
N GLY A 257 -4.26 -18.11 -3.50
CA GLY A 257 -2.81 -18.18 -3.67
C GLY A 257 -2.09 -18.19 -2.33
N ASN A 258 -1.19 -17.22 -2.11
CA ASN A 258 -0.48 -17.05 -0.84
C ASN A 258 -1.19 -16.08 0.12
N MET A 259 -2.42 -15.64 -0.16
CA MET A 259 -3.17 -14.74 0.72
C MET A 259 -4.14 -15.51 1.62
N CYS A 260 -4.11 -15.20 2.92
CA CYS A 260 -5.16 -15.59 3.84
C CYS A 260 -6.32 -14.61 3.74
N LYS A 261 -7.51 -15.09 3.38
CA LYS A 261 -8.72 -14.30 3.27
C LYS A 261 -9.79 -14.84 4.22
N ALA A 262 -10.49 -13.95 4.91
CA ALA A 262 -11.54 -14.35 5.84
C ALA A 262 -12.74 -14.97 5.11
N CYS A 263 -13.33 -16.00 5.71
CA CYS A 263 -14.62 -16.52 5.30
C CYS A 263 -15.72 -15.48 5.53
N ASN A 264 -16.86 -15.66 4.86
CA ASN A 264 -18.04 -14.84 5.14
C ASN A 264 -18.49 -15.02 6.61
N PRO A 265 -18.92 -13.94 7.30
CA PRO A 265 -19.40 -14.03 8.69
C PRO A 265 -20.58 -14.99 8.92
N GLU A 266 -21.34 -15.28 7.87
CA GLU A 266 -22.47 -16.23 7.87
C GLU A 266 -22.04 -17.69 7.74
N CYS A 267 -20.74 -17.98 7.58
CA CYS A 267 -20.22 -19.36 7.62
C CYS A 267 -20.12 -19.85 9.06
N LEU A 268 -20.67 -21.03 9.35
CA LEU A 268 -20.54 -21.67 10.65
C LEU A 268 -19.11 -22.25 10.81
N PRO A 269 -18.34 -21.83 11.83
CA PRO A 269 -17.01 -22.39 12.06
C PRO A 269 -17.05 -23.90 12.30
N VAL A 270 -16.28 -24.66 11.52
CA VAL A 270 -16.14 -26.12 11.69
C VAL A 270 -14.75 -26.42 12.23
N ASN A 271 -14.66 -27.02 13.41
CA ASN A 271 -13.38 -27.42 13.99
C ASN A 271 -12.82 -28.65 13.26
N ASN A 272 -11.51 -28.67 13.01
CA ASN A 272 -10.81 -29.74 12.29
C ASN A 272 -11.26 -29.96 10.83
N ASN A 273 -12.03 -29.01 10.26
CA ASN A 273 -12.44 -29.04 8.85
C ASN A 273 -12.55 -27.61 8.30
N LEU A 274 -12.58 -27.48 6.97
CA LEU A 274 -12.68 -26.20 6.29
C LEU A 274 -14.03 -25.57 6.57
N THR A 275 -14.02 -24.28 6.93
CA THR A 275 -15.25 -23.49 7.18
C THR A 275 -15.81 -22.90 5.90
N CYS A 276 -14.94 -22.51 4.97
CA CYS A 276 -15.32 -22.07 3.63
C CYS A 276 -14.23 -22.46 2.62
N ASN A 277 -14.61 -22.52 1.34
CA ASN A 277 -13.70 -22.84 0.24
C ASN A 277 -13.42 -21.65 -0.68
N GLY A 278 -13.95 -20.47 -0.35
CA GLY A 278 -13.88 -19.29 -1.21
C GLY A 278 -14.52 -18.06 -0.57
N PRO A 279 -14.51 -16.92 -1.28
CA PRO A 279 -15.16 -15.70 -0.82
C PRO A 279 -16.68 -15.85 -0.84
N GLY A 280 -17.40 -14.99 -0.12
CA GLY A 280 -18.86 -14.98 -0.17
C GLY A 280 -19.53 -16.05 0.68
N SER A 281 -20.84 -15.91 0.86
CA SER A 281 -21.67 -16.76 1.74
C SER A 281 -22.09 -18.08 1.08
N GLU A 282 -21.96 -18.17 -0.24
CA GLU A 282 -22.24 -19.37 -1.04
C GLU A 282 -21.17 -20.44 -0.90
N ASN A 283 -19.96 -20.05 -0.49
CA ASN A 283 -18.80 -20.93 -0.37
C ASN A 283 -18.60 -21.47 1.05
N CYS A 284 -19.58 -21.28 1.94
CA CYS A 284 -19.56 -21.83 3.29
C CYS A 284 -19.82 -23.35 3.26
N SER A 285 -19.06 -24.12 4.05
CA SER A 285 -19.34 -25.55 4.24
C SER A 285 -20.69 -25.78 4.95
N ALA A 286 -21.06 -24.87 5.85
CA ALA A 286 -22.35 -24.83 6.54
C ALA A 286 -22.73 -23.39 6.91
N CYS A 287 -24.03 -23.08 6.89
CA CYS A 287 -24.54 -21.77 7.28
C CYS A 287 -24.67 -21.64 8.79
N ARG A 288 -24.29 -20.48 9.33
CA ARG A 288 -24.41 -20.14 10.75
C ARG A 288 -25.86 -19.89 11.17
N ASN A 289 -26.61 -19.19 10.33
CA ASN A 289 -27.99 -18.77 10.60
C ASN A 289 -28.96 -19.51 9.66
N PHE A 290 -29.22 -18.98 8.47
CA PHE A 290 -30.18 -19.54 7.52
C PHE A 290 -29.58 -19.74 6.12
N LYS A 291 -30.23 -20.59 5.32
CA LYS A 291 -29.84 -20.87 3.93
C LYS A 291 -30.94 -20.42 2.95
N GLU A 292 -30.60 -19.49 2.07
CA GLU A 292 -31.45 -18.98 0.99
C GLU A 292 -30.86 -19.40 -0.36
N GLY A 293 -31.41 -20.46 -0.95
CA GLY A 293 -30.81 -21.08 -2.13
C GLY A 293 -29.37 -21.55 -1.84
N PRO A 294 -28.36 -21.09 -2.61
CA PRO A 294 -26.96 -21.40 -2.33
C PRO A 294 -26.34 -20.52 -1.23
N LEU A 295 -26.97 -19.41 -0.82
CA LEU A 295 -26.37 -18.39 0.04
C LEU A 295 -26.67 -18.64 1.53
N CYS A 296 -25.68 -18.43 2.38
CA CYS A 296 -25.89 -18.27 3.81
C CYS A 296 -26.28 -16.83 4.16
N VAL A 297 -27.38 -16.65 4.87
CA VAL A 297 -27.94 -15.33 5.20
C VAL A 297 -28.27 -15.24 6.69
N SER A 298 -28.16 -14.03 7.24
CA SER A 298 -28.46 -13.76 8.65
C SER A 298 -29.96 -13.82 8.96
N LYS A 299 -30.81 -13.53 7.97
CA LYS A 299 -32.28 -13.60 8.04
C LYS A 299 -32.85 -13.99 6.67
N CYS A 300 -33.97 -14.72 6.66
CA CYS A 300 -34.68 -15.00 5.41
C CYS A 300 -35.25 -13.70 4.80
N PRO A 301 -35.28 -13.58 3.46
CA PRO A 301 -35.86 -12.44 2.76
C PRO A 301 -37.27 -12.11 3.23
N SER A 302 -37.51 -10.87 3.64
CA SER A 302 -38.84 -10.41 4.06
C SER A 302 -39.04 -8.97 3.59
N GLY A 303 -40.03 -8.75 2.74
CA GLY A 303 -40.32 -7.42 2.20
C GLY A 303 -39.39 -6.98 1.07
N ILE A 304 -38.71 -7.92 0.40
CA ILE A 304 -37.78 -7.59 -0.70
C ILE A 304 -38.56 -7.49 -2.02
N GLN A 305 -38.32 -6.44 -2.81
CA GLN A 305 -38.94 -6.28 -4.12
C GLN A 305 -38.35 -7.30 -5.11
N GLY A 306 -39.21 -8.19 -5.61
CA GLY A 306 -38.91 -9.16 -6.65
C GLY A 306 -39.26 -8.65 -8.04
N GLU A 307 -39.20 -9.54 -9.03
CA GLU A 307 -39.63 -9.25 -10.41
C GLU A 307 -41.13 -8.92 -10.46
N ASN A 308 -41.54 -8.12 -11.46
CA ASN A 308 -42.94 -7.73 -11.70
C ASN A 308 -43.65 -7.04 -10.52
N ASN A 309 -42.95 -6.22 -9.73
CA ASN A 309 -43.49 -5.52 -8.55
C ASN A 309 -44.09 -6.43 -7.46
N THR A 310 -43.67 -7.70 -7.43
CA THR A 310 -44.06 -8.63 -6.37
C THR A 310 -43.15 -8.46 -5.15
N VAL A 311 -43.70 -8.62 -3.94
CA VAL A 311 -42.90 -8.55 -2.71
C VAL A 311 -42.62 -9.97 -2.23
N ILE A 312 -41.35 -10.29 -2.03
CA ILE A 312 -40.86 -11.59 -1.60
C ILE A 312 -40.84 -11.64 -0.08
N TYR A 313 -41.62 -12.57 0.47
CA TYR A 313 -41.59 -12.96 1.87
C TYR A 313 -41.21 -14.44 1.97
N LYS A 314 -40.25 -14.73 2.82
CA LYS A 314 -39.78 -16.07 3.13
C LYS A 314 -39.66 -16.26 4.63
N TYR A 315 -39.79 -17.51 5.06
CA TYR A 315 -39.66 -17.92 6.44
C TYR A 315 -38.71 -19.11 6.56
N PRO A 316 -38.01 -19.26 7.69
CA PRO A 316 -37.15 -20.42 7.90
C PRO A 316 -37.99 -21.65 8.28
N ASN A 317 -37.69 -22.78 7.65
CA ASN A 317 -38.24 -24.06 8.09
C ASN A 317 -37.42 -24.66 9.27
N ALA A 318 -37.78 -25.86 9.72
CA ALA A 318 -37.11 -26.57 10.82
C ALA A 318 -35.60 -26.88 10.58
N PHE A 319 -35.13 -26.80 9.34
CA PHE A 319 -33.73 -26.99 8.96
C PHE A 319 -33.01 -25.65 8.67
N ASN A 320 -33.61 -24.53 9.06
CA ASN A 320 -33.12 -23.17 8.78
C ASN A 320 -32.98 -22.85 7.28
N ILE A 321 -33.76 -23.52 6.42
CA ILE A 321 -33.83 -23.22 4.98
C ILE A 321 -34.99 -22.25 4.75
N CYS A 322 -34.73 -21.18 4.00
CA CYS A 322 -35.71 -20.16 3.68
C CYS A 322 -36.71 -20.65 2.61
N MET A 323 -37.98 -20.74 3.00
CA MET A 323 -39.08 -21.19 2.17
C MET A 323 -39.99 -20.02 1.79
N PRO A 324 -40.57 -19.99 0.57
CA PRO A 324 -41.50 -18.95 0.16
C PRO A 324 -42.79 -18.99 0.96
N CYS A 325 -43.28 -17.83 1.37
CA CYS A 325 -44.64 -17.69 1.91
C CYS A 325 -45.70 -18.01 0.85
N HIS A 326 -46.89 -18.38 1.30
CA HIS A 326 -48.05 -18.46 0.41
C HIS A 326 -48.34 -17.09 -0.22
N THR A 327 -48.81 -17.05 -1.47
CA THR A 327 -49.05 -15.80 -2.22
C THR A 327 -50.10 -14.89 -1.58
N SER A 328 -50.95 -15.44 -0.70
CA SER A 328 -51.94 -14.69 0.08
C SER A 328 -51.35 -13.94 1.29
N CYS A 329 -50.10 -14.24 1.68
CA CYS A 329 -49.44 -13.61 2.82
C CYS A 329 -48.77 -12.30 2.35
N ILE A 330 -49.45 -11.18 2.58
CA ILE A 330 -49.08 -9.86 2.03
C ILE A 330 -48.05 -9.10 2.89
N HIS A 331 -47.84 -9.51 4.15
CA HIS A 331 -47.02 -8.80 5.14
C HIS A 331 -45.92 -9.65 5.79
N SER A 332 -46.23 -10.91 6.14
CA SER A 332 -45.26 -11.90 6.64
C SER A 332 -45.93 -13.27 6.70
N CYS A 333 -45.14 -14.33 6.84
CA CYS A 333 -45.63 -15.63 7.27
C CYS A 333 -44.61 -16.25 8.26
N PRO A 334 -45.06 -16.89 9.34
CA PRO A 334 -44.15 -17.53 10.30
C PRO A 334 -43.86 -19.01 10.00
N GLY A 335 -44.64 -19.64 9.12
CA GLY A 335 -44.70 -21.10 8.96
C GLY A 335 -45.71 -21.53 7.90
#